data_AF-A0A1V3WR61-F1
#
_entry.id   AF-A0A1V3WR61-F1
#
_cell.length_a   1.000
_cell.length_b   1.000
_cell.length_c   1.000
_cell.angle_alpha   90.00
_cell.angle_beta   90.00
_cell.angle_gamma   90.00
#
_symmetry.space_group_name_H-M   'P 1'
#
loop_
_entity.id
_entity.type
_entity.pdbx_description
1 polymer ?
#
loop_
_entity_poly.entity_id
_entity_poly.type
_entity_poly.pdbx_seq_one_letter_code
_entity_poly.pdbx_strand_id
1 'polypeptide(L)'
;MLPLPLIAGYLDRYGIRADAVRITGHVDAAGERELWIGLTVSAAANLAALQARSRRIPLQQTAEVAARRLADHLREIGWDVGTVGYDDAPRLLARADRETWRCMRHGDSDYLAAYRVSVDAALPETLAAVWSHPARETWAALEIGAAGRPGGRPRLPSRARSVAMRVPTARRRWPD
;
A
#
# COMPACT_ATOMS: atom_id res chain seq x y z
N MET A 1 8.60 3.07 14.92
CA MET A 1 9.15 3.03 13.54
C MET A 1 8.67 1.78 12.82
N LEU A 2 8.05 1.93 11.64
CA LEU A 2 7.52 0.81 10.85
C LEU A 2 8.65 -0.14 10.40
N PRO A 3 8.52 -1.46 10.52
CA PRO A 3 9.58 -2.43 10.23
C PRO A 3 9.72 -2.66 8.71
N LEU A 4 10.24 -1.67 7.99
CA LEU A 4 10.37 -1.70 6.52
C LEU A 4 11.13 -2.93 5.98
N PRO A 5 12.25 -3.40 6.58
CA PRO A 5 12.94 -4.59 6.07
C PRO A 5 12.08 -5.85 6.13
N LEU A 6 11.26 -6.00 7.18
CA LEU A 6 10.33 -7.12 7.32
C LEU A 6 9.26 -7.06 6.23
N ILE A 7 8.64 -5.89 6.06
CA ILE A 7 7.59 -5.67 5.07
C ILE A 7 8.11 -5.91 3.65
N ALA A 8 9.28 -5.35 3.32
CA ALA A 8 9.95 -5.58 2.03
C ALA A 8 10.31 -7.06 1.81
N GLY A 9 10.65 -7.78 2.89
CA GLY A 9 10.92 -9.22 2.86
C GLY A 9 9.73 -10.10 2.50
N TYR A 10 8.52 -9.56 2.36
CA TYR A 10 7.35 -10.27 1.80
C TYR A 10 7.24 -10.16 0.27
N LEU A 11 8.18 -9.49 -0.39
CA LEU A 11 8.29 -9.51 -1.85
C LEU A 11 8.63 -10.90 -2.40
N ASP A 12 9.46 -11.66 -1.69
CA ASP A 12 9.73 -13.07 -2.00
C ASP A 12 9.82 -13.85 -0.68
N ARG A 13 8.73 -14.54 -0.31
CA ARG A 13 8.67 -15.31 0.93
C ARG A 13 7.69 -16.48 0.82
N TYR A 14 8.01 -17.59 1.48
CA TYR A 14 7.18 -18.80 1.54
C TYR A 14 6.78 -19.35 0.15
N GLY A 15 7.65 -19.17 -0.85
CA GLY A 15 7.41 -19.60 -2.23
C GLY A 15 6.33 -18.78 -2.97
N ILE A 16 6.02 -17.58 -2.48
CA ILE A 16 5.16 -16.60 -3.14
C ILE A 16 5.98 -15.34 -3.44
N ARG A 17 5.91 -14.89 -4.69
CA ARG A 17 6.51 -13.66 -5.18
C ARG A 17 5.45 -12.58 -5.31
N ALA A 18 5.50 -11.57 -4.47
CA ALA A 18 4.67 -10.38 -4.64
C ALA A 18 5.31 -9.46 -5.69
N ASP A 19 4.46 -8.84 -6.50
CA ASP A 19 4.86 -7.84 -7.50
C ASP A 19 5.26 -6.52 -6.83
N ALA A 20 4.51 -6.15 -5.78
CA ALA A 20 4.78 -4.98 -4.98
C ALA A 20 4.21 -5.11 -3.57
N VAL A 21 4.84 -4.40 -2.64
CA VAL A 21 4.29 -4.06 -1.32
C VAL A 21 4.12 -2.55 -1.26
N ARG A 22 2.91 -2.08 -0.97
CA ARG A 22 2.58 -0.65 -0.92
C ARG A 22 2.18 -0.25 0.48
N ILE A 23 2.88 0.71 1.06
CA ILE A 23 2.54 1.33 2.34
C ILE A 23 1.86 2.65 2.03
N THR A 24 0.61 2.82 2.46
CA THR A 24 -0.14 4.07 2.27
C THR A 24 -0.41 4.68 3.62
N GLY A 25 -0.06 5.95 3.80
CA GLY A 25 -0.39 6.75 4.97
C GLY A 25 -1.39 7.83 4.60
N HIS A 26 -2.31 8.12 5.51
CA HIS A 26 -3.28 9.21 5.44
C HIS A 26 -3.18 10.04 6.70
N VAL A 27 -3.29 11.35 6.55
CA VAL A 27 -3.47 12.30 7.65
C VAL A 27 -4.62 13.21 7.27
N ASP A 28 -5.65 13.28 8.11
CA ASP A 28 -6.77 14.18 7.90
C ASP A 28 -6.49 15.59 8.47
N ALA A 29 -7.43 16.51 8.28
CA ALA A 29 -7.34 17.88 8.79
C ALA A 29 -7.28 17.96 10.33
N ALA A 30 -7.75 16.94 11.05
CA ALA A 30 -7.66 16.84 12.51
C ALA A 30 -6.30 16.29 12.98
N GLY A 31 -5.47 15.81 12.06
CA GLY A 31 -4.18 15.20 12.33
C GLY A 31 -4.25 13.71 12.65
N GLU A 32 -5.43 13.09 12.51
CA GLU A 32 -5.60 11.66 12.71
C GLU A 32 -4.90 10.89 11.60
N ARG A 33 -4.10 9.90 11.99
CA ARG A 33 -3.23 9.18 11.06
C ARG A 33 -3.74 7.78 10.83
N GLU A 34 -3.85 7.37 9.58
CA GLU A 34 -4.15 5.99 9.22
C GLU A 34 -3.04 5.42 8.34
N LEU A 35 -2.77 4.12 8.51
CA LEU A 35 -1.75 3.42 7.75
C LEU A 35 -2.32 2.12 7.20
N TRP A 36 -2.05 1.86 5.93
CA TRP A 36 -2.39 0.61 5.27
C TRP A 36 -1.17 0.00 4.61
N ILE A 37 -1.11 -1.33 4.63
CA ILE A 37 -0.11 -2.12 3.91
C ILE A 37 -0.84 -2.98 2.90
N GLY A 38 -0.59 -2.74 1.61
CA GLY A 38 -1.12 -3.49 0.48
C GLY A 38 -0.08 -4.47 -0.05
N LEU A 39 -0.50 -5.70 -0.32
CA LEU A 39 0.31 -6.71 -1.00
C LEU A 39 -0.31 -7.02 -2.36
N THR A 40 0.45 -6.86 -3.45
CA THR A 40 0.01 -7.19 -4.81
C THR A 40 0.70 -8.46 -5.29
N VAL A 41 -0.06 -9.51 -5.57
CA VAL A 41 0.46 -10.80 -6.05
C VAL A 41 0.07 -11.02 -7.51
N SER A 42 1.04 -11.32 -8.36
CA SER A 42 0.84 -11.62 -9.79
C SER A 42 0.65 -13.12 -10.02
N ALA A 43 -0.40 -13.52 -10.74
CA ALA A 43 -0.58 -14.92 -11.13
C ALA A 43 0.58 -15.44 -12.00
N ALA A 44 1.05 -14.62 -12.94
CA ALA A 44 2.08 -15.03 -13.90
C ALA A 44 3.40 -15.36 -13.20
N ALA A 45 3.79 -14.52 -12.23
CA ALA A 45 5.01 -14.73 -11.44
C ALA A 45 4.93 -15.95 -10.50
N ASN A 46 3.73 -16.46 -10.23
CA ASN A 46 3.47 -17.53 -9.26
C ASN A 46 2.78 -18.75 -9.88
N LEU A 47 2.76 -18.87 -11.21
CA LEU A 47 1.89 -19.84 -11.89
C LEU A 47 2.16 -21.28 -11.43
N ALA A 48 3.42 -21.70 -11.38
CA ALA A 48 3.80 -23.04 -10.92
C ALA A 48 3.36 -23.31 -9.48
N ALA A 49 3.56 -22.33 -8.59
CA ALA A 49 3.16 -22.42 -7.19
C ALA A 49 1.63 -22.45 -7.01
N LEU A 50 0.88 -21.78 -7.89
CA LEU A 50 -0.59 -21.79 -7.89
C LEU A 50 -1.14 -23.12 -8.45
N GLN A 51 -0.55 -23.64 -9.53
CA GLN A 51 -0.93 -24.92 -10.13
C GLN A 51 -0.68 -26.10 -9.19
N ALA A 52 0.42 -26.07 -8.43
CA ALA A 52 0.72 -27.09 -7.41
C ALA A 52 -0.35 -27.15 -6.30
N ARG A 53 -1.01 -26.02 -6.00
CA ARG A 53 -2.08 -25.95 -4.98
C ARG A 53 -3.45 -26.34 -5.52
N SER A 54 -3.76 -25.97 -6.77
CA SER A 54 -5.03 -26.36 -7.41
C SER A 54 -5.02 -26.07 -8.90
N ARG A 55 -5.71 -26.92 -9.68
CA ARG A 55 -6.03 -26.67 -11.10
C ARG A 55 -6.87 -25.40 -11.31
N ARG A 56 -7.55 -24.90 -10.27
CA ARG A 56 -8.35 -23.66 -10.32
C ARG A 56 -7.55 -22.37 -10.10
N ILE A 57 -6.23 -22.44 -9.90
CA ILE A 57 -5.33 -21.28 -9.73
C ILE A 57 -5.85 -20.32 -8.64
N PRO A 58 -5.69 -20.68 -7.35
CA PRO A 58 -6.35 -20.00 -6.22
C PRO A 58 -5.63 -18.69 -5.84
N LEU A 59 -5.59 -17.72 -6.75
CA LEU A 59 -4.83 -16.47 -6.60
C LEU A 59 -5.31 -15.64 -5.41
N GLN A 60 -6.63 -15.48 -5.26
CA GLN A 60 -7.23 -14.68 -4.20
C GLN A 60 -6.91 -15.30 -2.82
N GLN A 61 -7.16 -16.60 -2.65
CA GLN A 61 -6.87 -17.27 -1.38
C GLN A 61 -5.37 -17.22 -1.06
N THR A 62 -4.51 -17.35 -2.08
CA THR A 62 -3.05 -17.28 -1.89
C THR A 62 -2.61 -15.89 -1.43
N ALA A 63 -3.16 -14.83 -2.02
CA ALA A 63 -2.88 -13.45 -1.61
C ALA A 63 -3.40 -13.15 -0.20
N GLU A 64 -4.60 -13.62 0.15
CA GLU A 64 -5.17 -13.48 1.50
C GLU A 64 -4.34 -14.20 2.57
N VAL A 65 -3.86 -15.41 2.28
CA VAL A 65 -2.97 -16.15 3.20
C VAL A 65 -1.64 -15.43 3.36
N ALA A 66 -1.06 -14.88 2.28
CA ALA A 66 0.17 -14.10 2.38
C ALA A 66 -0.02 -12.83 3.22
N ALA A 67 -1.13 -12.10 3.02
CA ALA A 67 -1.47 -10.93 3.81
C ALA A 67 -1.74 -11.29 5.29
N ARG A 68 -2.43 -12.40 5.57
CA ARG A 68 -2.63 -12.93 6.92
C ARG A 68 -1.30 -13.18 7.63
N ARG A 69 -0.38 -13.88 6.96
CA ARG A 69 0.96 -14.17 7.50
C ARG A 69 1.78 -12.92 7.75
N LEU A 70 1.63 -11.87 6.94
CA LEU A 70 2.29 -10.59 7.21
C LEU A 70 1.66 -9.92 8.44
N ALA A 71 0.34 -9.88 8.52
CA ALA A 71 -0.36 -9.32 9.68
C ALA A 71 0.01 -10.06 10.97
N ASP A 72 0.05 -11.40 10.95
CA ASP A 72 0.42 -12.23 12.11
C ASP A 72 1.86 -11.94 12.53
N HIS A 73 2.81 -11.90 11.59
CA HIS A 73 4.21 -11.58 11.89
C HIS A 73 4.37 -10.15 12.45
N LEU A 74 3.61 -9.18 11.94
CA LEU A 74 3.58 -7.83 12.50
C LEU A 74 3.01 -7.82 13.93
N ARG A 75 1.97 -8.62 14.21
CA ARG A 75 1.44 -8.77 15.58
C ARG A 75 2.43 -9.44 16.52
N GLU A 76 3.17 -10.44 16.06
CA GLU A 76 4.22 -11.10 16.83
C GLU A 76 5.30 -10.13 17.29
N ILE A 77 5.66 -9.14 16.46
CA ILE A 77 6.62 -8.07 16.83
C ILE A 77 5.95 -6.85 17.48
N GLY A 78 4.68 -6.98 17.90
CA GLY A 78 3.98 -6.02 18.76
C GLY A 78 3.18 -4.92 18.05
N TRP A 79 2.91 -5.05 16.75
CA TRP A 79 2.03 -4.13 16.02
C TRP A 79 0.58 -4.59 16.08
N ASP A 80 -0.35 -3.67 16.29
CA ASP A 80 -1.76 -3.96 16.05
C ASP A 80 -2.05 -3.84 14.55
N VAL A 81 -2.57 -4.90 13.94
CA VAL A 81 -2.83 -4.97 12.49
C VAL A 81 -4.12 -5.74 12.25
N GLY A 82 -5.03 -5.17 11.46
CA GLY A 82 -6.25 -5.82 11.00
C GLY A 82 -6.22 -6.01 9.48
N THR A 83 -6.58 -7.20 8.99
CA THR A 83 -6.85 -7.37 7.56
C THR A 83 -8.14 -6.65 7.22
N VAL A 84 -8.16 -5.88 6.13
CA VAL A 84 -9.36 -5.13 5.72
C VAL A 84 -9.90 -5.66 4.39
N GLY A 85 -11.22 -5.56 4.21
CA GLY A 85 -11.87 -5.89 2.95
C GLY A 85 -11.50 -4.91 1.84
N TYR A 86 -11.90 -5.22 0.61
CA TYR A 86 -11.71 -4.32 -0.53
C TYR A 86 -12.44 -2.98 -0.36
N ASP A 87 -13.62 -3.00 0.26
CA ASP A 87 -14.42 -1.80 0.48
C ASP A 87 -13.88 -0.92 1.61
N ASP A 88 -13.12 -1.50 2.53
CA ASP A 88 -12.48 -0.82 3.67
C ASP A 88 -11.05 -0.35 3.35
N ALA A 89 -10.53 -0.70 2.17
CA ALA A 89 -9.26 -0.19 1.67
C ALA A 89 -9.41 1.30 1.32
N PRO A 90 -8.35 2.11 1.50
CA PRO A 90 -8.42 3.55 1.30
C PRO A 90 -8.81 3.87 -0.15
N ARG A 91 -9.91 4.60 -0.32
CA ARG A 91 -10.41 5.06 -1.62
C ARG A 91 -10.11 6.53 -1.78
N LEU A 92 -9.08 6.80 -2.58
CA LEU A 92 -8.65 8.17 -2.87
C LEU A 92 -9.56 8.89 -3.87
N LEU A 93 -10.27 8.13 -4.72
CA LEU A 93 -11.11 8.66 -5.78
C LEU A 93 -12.52 8.11 -5.65
N ALA A 94 -13.51 8.99 -5.71
CA ALA A 94 -14.89 8.63 -5.92
C ALA A 94 -15.16 8.41 -7.41
N ARG A 95 -16.12 7.55 -7.74
CA ARG A 95 -16.52 7.29 -9.14
C ARG A 95 -17.00 8.53 -9.90
N ALA A 96 -17.43 9.57 -9.18
CA ALA A 96 -17.95 10.81 -9.75
C ALA A 96 -16.87 11.87 -9.99
N ASP A 97 -15.62 11.62 -9.60
CA ASP A 97 -14.54 12.60 -9.72
C ASP A 97 -14.19 12.83 -11.20
N ARG A 98 -13.95 14.10 -11.56
CA ARG A 98 -13.62 14.48 -12.94
C ARG A 98 -12.13 14.79 -13.06
N GLU A 99 -11.48 14.14 -14.02
CA GLU A 99 -10.09 14.44 -14.35
C GLU A 99 -9.98 15.80 -15.06
N THR A 100 -9.05 16.63 -14.59
CA THR A 100 -8.62 17.87 -15.24
C THR A 100 -7.11 17.80 -15.46
N TRP A 101 -6.56 18.76 -16.22
CA TRP A 101 -5.13 18.78 -16.54
C TRP A 101 -4.20 18.73 -15.32
N ARG A 102 -4.61 19.28 -14.17
CA ARG A 102 -3.74 19.41 -12.98
C ARG A 102 -4.19 18.56 -11.79
N CYS A 103 -5.45 18.13 -11.77
CA CYS A 103 -6.03 17.48 -10.60
C CYS A 103 -7.29 16.68 -10.96
N MET A 104 -7.71 15.82 -10.04
CA MET A 104 -9.06 15.28 -9.98
C MET A 104 -9.93 16.26 -9.22
N ARG A 105 -11.08 16.66 -9.78
CA ARG A 105 -12.05 17.51 -9.10
C ARG A 105 -13.08 16.63 -8.38
N HIS A 106 -13.23 16.86 -7.08
CA HIS A 106 -14.23 16.25 -6.23
C HIS A 106 -15.31 17.28 -5.92
N GLY A 107 -16.52 17.10 -6.46
CA GLY A 107 -17.57 18.11 -6.39
C GLY A 107 -17.18 19.42 -7.10
N ASP A 108 -17.54 20.56 -6.50
CA ASP A 108 -17.37 21.88 -7.11
C ASP A 108 -16.14 22.65 -6.61
N SER A 109 -15.67 22.37 -5.39
CA SER A 109 -14.63 23.15 -4.71
C SER A 109 -13.45 22.33 -4.20
N ASP A 110 -13.55 21.00 -4.16
CA ASP A 110 -12.44 20.13 -3.73
C ASP A 110 -11.64 19.60 -4.91
N TYR A 111 -10.33 19.49 -4.70
CA TYR A 111 -9.41 18.98 -5.69
C TYR A 111 -8.38 18.06 -5.06
N LEU A 112 -8.01 17.04 -5.80
CA LEU A 112 -6.97 16.09 -5.47
C LEU A 112 -5.88 16.18 -6.51
N ALA A 113 -4.67 16.50 -6.05
CA ALA A 113 -3.47 16.49 -6.88
C ALA A 113 -2.54 15.37 -6.41
N ALA A 114 -2.04 14.59 -7.36
CA ALA A 114 -1.11 13.49 -7.08
C ALA A 114 0.22 13.77 -7.76
N TYR A 115 1.30 13.69 -6.98
CA TYR A 115 2.65 13.95 -7.43
C TYR A 115 3.54 12.74 -7.17
N ARG A 116 4.58 12.57 -7.98
CA ARG A 116 5.67 11.64 -7.69
C ARG A 116 6.77 12.41 -6.96
N VAL A 117 7.38 11.74 -6.00
CA VAL A 117 8.55 12.25 -5.28
C VAL A 117 9.77 11.47 -5.75
N SER A 118 10.88 12.18 -5.95
CA SER A 118 12.18 11.57 -6.28
C SER A 118 12.71 10.81 -5.06
N VAL A 119 13.29 9.63 -5.30
CA VAL A 119 13.93 8.84 -4.24
C VAL A 119 15.42 9.17 -4.25
N ASP A 120 15.78 10.25 -3.56
CA ASP A 120 17.14 10.75 -3.42
C ASP A 120 17.46 11.05 -1.94
N ALA A 121 18.61 11.65 -1.68
CA ALA A 121 19.04 11.98 -0.33
C ALA A 121 18.13 13.01 0.38
N ALA A 122 17.35 13.79 -0.37
CA ALA A 122 16.43 14.81 0.16
C ALA A 122 15.00 14.27 0.38
N LEU A 123 14.79 12.97 0.21
CA LEU A 123 13.48 12.34 0.41
C LEU A 123 12.90 12.55 1.83
N PRO A 124 13.67 12.39 2.93
CA PRO A 124 13.15 12.63 4.27
C PRO A 124 12.59 14.05 4.46
N GLU A 125 13.32 15.06 3.97
CA GLU A 125 12.95 16.46 4.04
C GLU A 125 11.72 16.74 3.16
N THR A 126 11.68 16.16 1.97
CA THR A 126 10.53 16.30 1.06
C THR A 126 9.26 15.71 1.67
N LEU A 127 9.35 14.52 2.29
CA LEU A 127 8.21 13.92 2.99
C LEU A 127 7.77 14.76 4.19
N ALA A 128 8.72 15.27 4.99
CA ALA A 128 8.40 16.16 6.10
C ALA A 128 7.66 17.42 5.61
N ALA A 129 8.12 18.03 4.51
CA ALA A 129 7.46 19.17 3.88
C ALA A 129 6.03 18.82 3.44
N VAL A 130 5.82 17.68 2.78
CA VAL A 130 4.50 17.20 2.35
C VAL A 130 3.57 17.02 3.54
N TRP A 131 4.03 16.37 4.63
CA TRP A 131 3.22 16.18 5.84
C TRP A 131 2.90 17.47 6.60
N SER A 132 3.72 18.52 6.43
CA SER A 132 3.52 19.83 7.06
C SER A 132 2.68 20.79 6.20
N HIS A 133 2.40 20.44 4.95
CA HIS A 133 1.69 21.30 4.03
C HIS A 133 0.21 21.42 4.44
N PRO A 134 -0.37 22.63 4.52
CA PRO A 134 -1.77 22.81 4.90
C PRO A 134 -2.68 22.28 3.79
N ALA A 135 -3.26 21.09 4.01
CA ALA A 135 -4.23 20.44 3.14
C ALA A 135 -5.35 19.81 3.99
N ARG A 136 -6.54 19.62 3.40
CA ARG A 136 -7.67 18.95 4.08
C ARG A 136 -7.35 17.50 4.40
N GLU A 137 -6.63 16.84 3.51
CA GLU A 137 -6.12 15.49 3.69
C GLU A 137 -4.76 15.40 2.99
N THR A 138 -3.83 14.68 3.60
CA THR A 138 -2.54 14.35 2.99
C THR A 138 -2.41 12.85 2.89
N TRP A 139 -2.10 12.38 1.68
CA TRP A 139 -1.91 10.98 1.37
C TRP A 139 -0.49 10.76 0.84
N ALA A 140 0.21 9.78 1.41
CA ALA A 140 1.51 9.35 0.92
C ALA A 140 1.50 7.86 0.66
N ALA A 141 2.06 7.43 -0.46
CA ALA A 141 2.22 6.02 -0.77
C ALA A 141 3.67 5.70 -1.14
N LEU A 142 4.26 4.77 -0.38
CA LEU A 142 5.55 4.17 -0.67
C LEU A 142 5.30 2.78 -1.27
N GLU A 143 5.72 2.58 -2.51
CA GLU A 143 5.65 1.28 -3.18
C GLU A 143 7.05 0.68 -3.33
N ILE A 144 7.22 -0.52 -2.80
CA ILE A 144 8.44 -1.31 -2.93
C ILE A 144 8.13 -2.43 -3.92
N GLY A 145 8.77 -2.40 -5.08
CA GLY A 145 8.61 -3.42 -6.13
C GLY A 145 9.67 -4.52 -6.05
N ALA A 146 9.38 -5.69 -6.63
CA ALA A 146 10.39 -6.73 -6.83
C ALA A 146 11.50 -6.24 -7.79
N ALA A 147 12.76 -6.62 -7.50
CA ALA A 147 13.91 -6.25 -8.32
C ALA A 147 13.74 -6.75 -9.77
N GLY A 148 14.03 -5.88 -10.74
CA GLY A 148 13.89 -6.18 -12.17
C GLY A 148 12.70 -5.52 -12.86
N ARG A 149 11.89 -4.71 -12.16
CA ARG A 149 10.89 -3.83 -12.77
C ARG A 149 11.55 -2.49 -13.14
N PRO A 150 11.92 -2.22 -14.41
CA PRO A 150 12.33 -0.88 -14.81
C PRO A 150 11.16 0.08 -14.54
N GLY A 151 11.47 1.29 -14.06
CA GLY A 151 10.58 2.31 -13.48
C GLY A 151 9.41 2.83 -14.33
N GLY A 152 8.65 1.94 -14.95
CA GLY A 152 7.38 2.21 -15.58
C GLY A 152 6.27 2.36 -14.54
N ARG A 153 5.30 3.22 -14.88
CA ARG A 153 4.03 3.43 -14.18
C ARG A 153 3.55 2.17 -13.43
N PRO A 154 3.04 2.28 -12.19
CA PRO A 154 2.41 1.17 -11.50
C PRO A 154 1.23 0.68 -12.34
N ARG A 155 1.49 -0.33 -13.18
CA ARG A 155 0.46 -1.11 -13.85
C ARG A 155 0.13 -2.21 -12.87
N LEU A 156 -1.08 -2.22 -12.34
CA LEU A 156 -1.62 -3.48 -11.83
C LEU A 156 -1.56 -4.47 -13.00
N PRO A 157 -0.81 -5.58 -12.91
CA PRO A 157 -0.89 -6.62 -13.92
C PRO A 157 -2.37 -6.99 -14.06
N SER A 158 -2.87 -7.19 -15.28
CA SER A 158 -4.29 -7.51 -15.54
C SER A 158 -4.80 -8.79 -14.85
N ARG A 159 -3.91 -9.51 -14.14
CA ARG A 159 -4.16 -10.70 -13.33
C ARG A 159 -3.42 -10.65 -11.99
N ALA A 160 -3.48 -9.52 -11.31
CA ALA A 160 -2.99 -9.35 -9.95
C ALA A 160 -4.14 -9.23 -8.95
N ARG A 161 -3.91 -9.70 -7.72
CA ARG A 161 -4.79 -9.44 -6.58
C ARG A 161 -4.05 -8.61 -5.55
N SER A 162 -4.73 -7.58 -5.07
CA SER A 162 -4.24 -6.72 -4.01
C SER A 162 -5.07 -6.99 -2.75
N VAL A 163 -4.39 -7.22 -1.64
CA VAL A 163 -5.01 -7.32 -0.31
C VAL A 163 -4.39 -6.24 0.55
N ALA A 164 -5.23 -5.50 1.28
CA ALA A 164 -4.78 -4.47 2.21
C ALA A 164 -5.00 -4.91 3.65
N MET A 165 -4.13 -4.45 4.53
CA MET A 165 -4.34 -4.48 5.98
C MET A 165 -4.23 -3.07 6.52
N ARG A 166 -5.03 -2.75 7.52
CA ARG A 166 -5.00 -1.50 8.26
C ARG A 166 -4.15 -1.70 9.50
N VAL A 167 -3.27 -0.74 9.75
CA VAL A 167 -2.46 -0.65 10.96
C VAL A 167 -2.99 0.56 11.73
N PRO A 168 -3.74 0.37 12.82
CA PRO A 168 -4.12 1.46 13.69
C PRO A 168 -2.86 2.14 14.23
N THR A 169 -2.74 3.45 14.01
CA THR A 169 -1.64 4.25 14.60
C THR A 169 -1.89 4.52 16.09
N ALA A 170 -3.11 4.31 16.56
CA ALA A 170 -3.54 4.50 17.94
C ALA A 170 -3.10 3.35 18.86
N ARG A 171 -1.80 3.32 19.19
CA ARG A 171 -1.22 3.05 20.53
C ARG A 171 0.28 2.76 20.42
N ARG A 172 1.06 3.80 20.15
CA ARG A 172 2.31 4.11 20.85
C ARG A 172 2.71 5.52 20.47
N ARG A 173 2.80 6.41 21.47
CA ARG A 173 3.58 7.65 21.38
C ARG A 173 4.95 7.26 20.81
N TRP A 174 5.31 7.85 19.68
CA TRP A 174 6.69 7.90 19.25
C TRP A 174 7.47 8.62 20.38
N PRO A 175 8.55 8.04 20.94
CA PRO A 175 9.52 8.87 21.63
C PRO A 175 10.26 9.71 20.58
N ASP A 176 10.63 10.92 21.00
CA ASP A 176 11.34 11.95 20.24
C ASP A 176 12.61 11.43 19.53
#